data_AF-A0A966V2H6-F1
#
_entry.id   AF-A0A966V2H6-F1
#
_cell.length_a   1.000
_cell.length_b   1.000
_cell.length_c   1.000
_cell.angle_alpha   90.00
_cell.angle_beta   90.00
_cell.angle_gamma   90.00
#
_symmetry.space_group_name_H-M   'P 1'
#
loop_
_entity.id
_entity.type
_entity.pdbx_description
1 polymer ?
#
loop_
_entity_poly.entity_id
_entity_poly.type
_entity_poly.pdbx_seq_one_letter_code
_entity_poly.pdbx_strand_id
1 'polypeptide(L)'
;MTAVEPVAGVVRQVLRVWLPLGAVLLPLLLEPRVHAAGLDDRPALEQFVASGQITSRRLKVDLARSQWTVQELRAAIARAYGLKTGAMARFLATPAGRALVERQLGWWSTDLSDPVKAAALRAAIVADSSDGAISLLGVLQRLPVRFELATGAGLSAAPDGSCGCPPGCGGSALAHLSFLIACLQAGATVR
;
A
#
# COMPACT_ATOMS: atom_id res chain seq x y z
N MET A 1 -48.24 -34.31 -3.37
CA MET A 1 -48.52 -35.49 -2.53
C MET A 1 -47.42 -36.48 -2.89
N THR A 2 -46.39 -36.75 -2.10
CA THR A 2 -46.31 -37.07 -0.67
C THR A 2 -44.95 -36.63 -0.10
N ALA A 3 -44.97 -36.16 1.15
CA ALA A 3 -43.80 -35.84 1.97
C ALA A 3 -43.26 -37.09 2.68
N VAL A 4 -41.94 -37.18 2.90
CA VAL A 4 -41.31 -37.85 4.04
C VAL A 4 -39.94 -37.20 4.32
N GLU A 5 -39.82 -36.49 5.44
CA GLU A 5 -38.59 -36.29 6.22
C GLU A 5 -38.63 -37.27 7.44
N PRO A 6 -37.68 -37.25 8.39
CA PRO A 6 -36.25 -37.55 8.30
C PRO A 6 -35.88 -38.66 9.32
N VAL A 7 -34.67 -39.24 9.27
CA VAL A 7 -34.13 -40.01 10.40
C VAL A 7 -32.73 -39.52 10.74
N ALA A 8 -32.66 -38.81 11.87
CA ALA A 8 -31.44 -38.44 12.56
C ALA A 8 -31.09 -39.49 13.62
N GLY A 9 -29.79 -39.75 13.78
CA GLY A 9 -29.20 -40.22 15.04
C GLY A 9 -28.66 -41.66 15.03
N VAL A 10 -27.66 -41.89 15.90
CA VAL A 10 -26.98 -43.18 16.23
C VAL A 10 -25.80 -43.40 15.24
N VAL A 11 -24.50 -43.21 15.54
CA VAL A 11 -23.72 -43.39 16.77
C VAL A 11 -22.41 -42.59 16.71
N ARG A 12 -22.12 -41.83 17.78
CA ARG A 12 -20.79 -41.35 18.15
C ARG A 12 -19.93 -42.49 18.70
N GLN A 13 -18.61 -42.42 18.48
CA GLN A 13 -17.52 -43.17 19.14
C GLN A 13 -17.16 -44.54 18.57
N VAL A 14 -16.13 -44.58 17.72
CA VAL A 14 -14.88 -45.30 18.02
C VAL A 14 -13.70 -44.47 17.52
N LEU A 15 -13.01 -43.81 18.45
CA LEU A 15 -11.66 -43.29 18.28
C LEU A 15 -10.69 -44.48 18.20
N ARG A 16 -9.77 -44.48 17.22
CA ARG A 16 -8.30 -44.57 17.38
C ARG A 16 -7.60 -45.21 16.18
N VAL A 17 -6.56 -44.50 15.74
CA VAL A 17 -5.36 -44.98 15.02
C VAL A 17 -5.54 -45.22 13.52
N TRP A 18 -5.03 -44.26 12.73
CA TRP A 18 -3.98 -44.43 11.70
C TRP A 18 -3.93 -43.14 10.85
N LEU A 19 -3.08 -42.18 11.27
CA LEU A 19 -2.62 -41.09 10.40
C LEU A 19 -1.46 -41.60 9.56
N PRO A 20 -1.45 -41.42 8.23
CA PRO A 20 -0.20 -41.29 7.50
C PRO A 20 0.23 -39.81 7.48
N LEU A 21 1.48 -39.62 7.92
CA LEU A 21 2.29 -38.42 7.79
C LEU A 21 2.24 -37.86 6.36
N GLY A 22 1.88 -36.59 6.21
CA GLY A 22 1.85 -35.94 4.90
C GLY A 22 1.32 -34.50 4.85
N ALA A 23 0.79 -33.96 5.95
CA ALA A 23 0.49 -32.53 6.06
C ALA A 23 1.73 -31.80 6.57
N VAL A 24 2.64 -31.46 5.66
CA VAL A 24 3.69 -30.47 5.92
C VAL A 24 2.98 -29.18 6.30
N LEU A 25 3.15 -28.83 7.58
CA LEU A 25 2.81 -27.57 8.19
C LEU A 25 3.28 -26.39 7.32
N LEU A 26 2.33 -25.60 6.83
CA LEU A 26 2.58 -24.20 6.52
C LEU A 26 1.52 -23.33 7.21
N PRO A 27 1.62 -23.06 8.52
CA PRO A 27 1.13 -21.80 9.02
C PRO A 27 2.23 -20.78 8.70
N LEU A 28 2.22 -20.20 7.50
CA LEU A 28 2.85 -18.89 7.33
C LEU A 28 1.99 -17.92 8.12
N LEU A 29 2.45 -17.68 9.35
CA LEU A 29 2.14 -16.57 10.23
C LEU A 29 1.44 -15.41 9.50
N LEU A 30 0.10 -15.38 9.55
CA LEU A 30 -0.58 -14.11 9.75
C LEU A 30 -0.38 -13.75 11.23
N GLU A 31 0.81 -13.24 11.57
CA GLU A 31 0.90 -12.48 12.80
C GLU A 31 -0.04 -11.28 12.68
N PRO A 32 -0.83 -10.97 13.72
CA PRO A 32 -1.46 -9.67 13.79
C PRO A 32 -0.33 -8.65 13.65
N ARG A 33 -0.44 -7.75 12.68
CA ARG A 33 0.52 -6.65 12.50
C ARG A 33 0.43 -5.77 13.74
N VAL A 34 1.19 -6.10 14.78
CA VAL A 34 1.36 -5.24 15.94
C VAL A 34 2.35 -4.18 15.50
N HIS A 35 1.84 -3.15 14.82
CA HIS A 35 2.61 -1.94 14.60
C HIS A 35 2.89 -1.35 15.97
N ALA A 36 4.17 -1.24 16.33
CA ALA A 36 4.55 -0.50 17.53
C ALA A 36 3.90 0.89 17.46
N ALA A 37 3.01 1.18 18.43
CA ALA A 37 2.29 2.44 18.48
C ALA A 37 3.30 3.60 18.44
N GLY A 38 3.25 4.41 17.37
CA GLY A 38 4.10 5.58 17.18
C GLY A 38 5.17 5.48 16.09
N LEU A 39 5.37 4.33 15.44
CA LEU A 39 6.32 4.16 14.32
C LEU A 39 5.65 3.85 12.98
N ASP A 40 4.32 3.80 12.91
CA ASP A 40 3.60 3.60 11.65
C ASP A 40 2.60 4.73 11.44
N ASP A 41 2.76 5.50 10.37
CA ASP A 41 1.91 6.64 10.03
C ASP A 41 0.60 6.23 9.34
N ARG A 42 0.40 4.95 8.97
CA ARG A 42 -0.83 4.50 8.27
C ARG A 42 -2.12 4.78 9.04
N PRO A 43 -2.25 4.48 10.34
CA PRO A 43 -3.48 4.79 11.08
C PRO A 43 -3.77 6.29 11.14
N ALA A 44 -2.72 7.12 11.32
CA ALA A 44 -2.85 8.57 11.31
C ALA A 44 -3.28 9.10 9.93
N LEU A 45 -2.75 8.50 8.85
CA LEU A 45 -3.11 8.83 7.48
C LEU A 45 -4.56 8.43 7.16
N GLU A 46 -5.00 7.25 7.58
CA GLU A 46 -6.39 6.81 7.43
C GLU A 46 -7.37 7.75 8.15
N GLN A 47 -7.06 8.11 9.40
CA GLN A 47 -7.86 9.08 10.15
C GLN A 47 -7.87 10.46 9.50
N PHE A 48 -6.72 10.91 8.98
CA PHE A 48 -6.61 12.17 8.24
C PHE A 48 -7.46 12.17 6.97
N VAL A 49 -7.43 11.10 6.19
CA VAL A 49 -8.25 11.01 4.98
C VAL A 49 -9.74 10.96 5.33
N ALA A 50 -10.14 10.21 6.36
CA ALA A 50 -11.53 10.07 6.78
C ALA A 50 -12.12 11.36 7.38
N SER A 51 -11.40 12.00 8.30
CA SER A 51 -11.94 13.10 9.13
C SER A 51 -11.28 14.46 8.90
N GLY A 52 -10.07 14.49 8.33
CA GLY A 52 -9.23 15.68 8.25
C GLY A 52 -8.46 15.99 9.53
N GLN A 53 -8.60 15.18 10.58
CA GLN A 53 -7.86 15.35 11.82
C GLN A 53 -6.37 15.02 11.61
N ILE A 54 -5.49 15.86 12.17
CA ILE A 54 -4.05 15.68 12.12
C ILE A 54 -3.60 15.16 13.49
N THR A 55 -3.35 13.86 13.60
CA THR A 55 -3.00 13.19 14.87
C THR A 55 -1.53 12.80 14.98
N SER A 56 -0.76 12.92 13.89
CA SER A 56 0.69 12.66 13.85
C SER A 56 1.50 13.95 13.70
N ARG A 57 2.60 14.07 14.47
CA ARG A 57 3.57 15.16 14.30
C ARG A 57 4.21 15.14 12.91
N ARG A 58 4.50 13.94 12.38
CA ARG A 58 5.10 13.80 11.04
C ARG A 58 4.13 14.27 9.97
N LEU A 59 2.86 13.86 10.06
CA LEU A 59 1.81 14.35 9.19
C LEU A 59 1.68 15.88 9.25
N LYS A 60 1.72 16.48 10.45
CA LYS A 60 1.70 17.95 10.60
C LYS A 60 2.88 18.62 9.88
N VAL A 61 4.09 18.07 10.03
CA VAL A 61 5.29 18.60 9.37
C VAL A 61 5.21 18.43 7.85
N ASP A 62 4.75 17.28 7.38
CA ASP A 62 4.57 17.00 5.96
C ASP A 62 3.57 17.96 5.31
N LEU A 63 2.41 18.15 5.94
CA LEU A 63 1.38 19.09 5.52
C LEU A 63 1.89 20.53 5.46
N ALA A 64 2.64 20.97 6.49
CA ALA A 64 3.18 22.32 6.55
C ALA A 64 4.23 22.63 5.47
N ARG A 65 4.79 21.59 4.84
CA ARG A 65 5.74 21.72 3.73
C ARG A 65 5.08 21.58 2.36
N SER A 66 3.86 21.09 2.32
CA SER A 66 3.03 21.14 1.12
C SER A 66 2.58 22.58 0.86
N GLN A 67 2.54 23.00 -0.39
CA GLN A 67 1.83 24.23 -0.77
C GLN A 67 0.33 23.98 -0.98
N TRP A 68 -0.16 22.78 -0.69
CA TRP A 68 -1.55 22.39 -0.90
C TRP A 68 -2.36 22.56 0.36
N THR A 69 -3.64 22.85 0.20
CA THR A 69 -4.62 22.83 1.28
C THR A 69 -4.80 21.40 1.82
N VAL A 70 -5.28 21.30 3.06
CA VAL A 70 -5.65 20.03 3.67
C VAL A 70 -6.67 19.27 2.81
N GLN A 71 -7.63 19.98 2.22
CA GLN A 71 -8.67 19.37 1.38
C GLN A 71 -8.10 18.81 0.07
N GLU A 72 -7.24 19.57 -0.61
CA GLU A 72 -6.57 19.10 -1.84
C GLU A 72 -5.74 17.85 -1.58
N LEU A 73 -4.95 17.84 -0.48
CA LEU A 73 -4.13 16.69 -0.17
C LEU A 73 -4.99 15.47 0.21
N ARG A 74 -6.05 15.65 1.00
CA ARG A 74 -7.00 14.56 1.31
C ARG A 74 -7.62 13.99 0.05
N ALA A 75 -8.09 14.85 -0.85
CA ALA A 75 -8.70 14.43 -2.11
C ALA A 75 -7.70 13.67 -2.99
N ALA A 76 -6.43 14.10 -3.03
CA ALA A 76 -5.39 13.43 -3.78
C ALA A 76 -5.02 12.05 -3.20
N ILE A 77 -4.88 11.94 -1.88
CA ILE A 77 -4.59 10.67 -1.20
C ILE A 77 -5.75 9.68 -1.35
N ALA A 78 -6.99 10.16 -1.24
CA ALA A 78 -8.20 9.35 -1.36
C ALA A 78 -8.50 8.87 -2.79
N ARG A 79 -7.80 9.42 -3.80
CA ARG A 79 -8.09 9.13 -5.19
C ARG A 79 -7.67 7.71 -5.58
N ALA A 80 -8.60 6.99 -6.21
CA ALA A 80 -8.35 5.72 -6.87
C ALA A 80 -8.33 5.92 -8.40
N TYR A 81 -7.51 5.12 -9.08
CA TYR A 81 -7.33 5.16 -10.53
C TYR A 81 -7.62 3.80 -11.14
N GLY A 82 -8.46 3.76 -12.18
CA GLY A 82 -8.77 2.53 -12.90
C GLY A 82 -7.63 2.06 -13.80
N LEU A 83 -7.46 0.75 -13.88
CA LEU A 83 -6.42 0.04 -14.62
C LEU A 83 -6.98 -1.21 -15.30
N LYS A 84 -6.32 -1.65 -16.36
CA LYS A 84 -6.51 -3.02 -16.86
C LYS A 84 -5.78 -4.01 -15.95
N THR A 85 -6.43 -5.10 -15.58
CA THR A 85 -5.82 -6.16 -14.77
C THR A 85 -4.48 -6.62 -15.36
N GLY A 86 -3.47 -6.75 -14.51
CA GLY A 86 -2.11 -7.16 -14.90
C GLY A 86 -1.31 -6.14 -15.70
N ALA A 87 -1.86 -4.98 -16.06
CA ALA A 87 -1.10 -3.92 -16.75
C ALA A 87 0.01 -3.35 -15.86
N MET A 88 -0.28 -3.16 -14.57
CA MET A 88 0.69 -2.67 -13.60
C MET A 88 1.89 -3.61 -13.43
N ALA A 89 1.65 -4.91 -13.29
CA ALA A 89 2.71 -5.90 -13.16
C ALA A 89 3.65 -5.90 -14.39
N ARG A 90 3.07 -5.81 -15.60
CA ARG A 90 3.83 -5.69 -16.85
C ARG A 90 4.65 -4.40 -16.89
N PHE A 91 4.05 -3.26 -16.56
CA PHE A 91 4.74 -1.98 -16.52
C PHE A 91 5.90 -1.99 -15.53
N LEU A 92 5.70 -2.50 -14.32
CA LEU A 92 6.75 -2.61 -13.31
C LEU A 92 7.88 -3.56 -13.74
N ALA A 93 7.64 -4.52 -14.64
CA ALA A 93 8.71 -5.35 -15.21
C ALA A 93 9.62 -4.60 -16.20
N THR A 94 9.22 -3.41 -16.67
CA THR A 94 10.03 -2.58 -17.56
C THR A 94 11.12 -1.80 -16.80
N PRO A 95 12.19 -1.35 -17.49
CA PRO A 95 13.17 -0.43 -16.91
C PRO A 95 12.53 0.87 -16.38
N ALA A 96 11.57 1.43 -17.13
CA ALA A 96 10.88 2.66 -16.72
C ALA A 96 10.06 2.47 -15.43
N GLY A 97 9.34 1.36 -15.32
CA GLY A 97 8.60 1.03 -14.10
C GLY A 97 9.51 0.79 -12.89
N ARG A 98 10.68 0.15 -13.08
CA ARG A 98 11.70 0.01 -12.01
C ARG A 98 12.23 1.36 -11.55
N ALA A 99 12.69 2.19 -12.48
CA ALA A 99 13.22 3.52 -12.18
C ALA A 99 12.17 4.41 -11.50
N LEU A 100 10.90 4.29 -11.90
CA LEU A 100 9.82 5.03 -11.26
C LEU A 100 9.70 4.67 -9.77
N VAL A 101 9.74 3.38 -9.41
CA VAL A 101 9.70 2.92 -8.01
C VAL A 101 10.93 3.38 -7.24
N GLU A 102 12.13 3.24 -7.81
CA GLU A 102 13.38 3.59 -7.14
C GLU A 102 13.45 5.07 -6.75
N ARG A 103 12.84 5.96 -7.54
CA ARG A 103 12.73 7.40 -7.20
C ARG A 103 11.85 7.70 -5.99
N GLN A 104 11.04 6.74 -5.54
CA GLN A 104 10.09 6.93 -4.45
C GLN A 104 10.67 6.60 -3.08
N LEU A 105 11.80 5.90 -3.06
CA LEU A 105 12.33 5.31 -1.82
C LEU A 105 12.73 6.39 -0.81
N GLY A 106 13.14 7.57 -1.26
CA GLY A 106 13.48 8.70 -0.40
C GLY A 106 12.30 9.29 0.40
N TRP A 107 11.06 9.04 -0.03
CA TRP A 107 9.84 9.59 0.59
C TRP A 107 9.26 8.70 1.71
N TRP A 108 9.91 7.56 1.95
CA TRP A 108 9.57 6.61 3.01
C TRP A 108 10.77 6.40 3.92
N SER A 109 10.63 6.83 5.19
CA SER A 109 11.63 6.68 6.24
C SER A 109 11.61 5.25 6.78
N THR A 110 12.72 4.53 6.68
CA THR A 110 12.86 3.18 7.24
C THR A 110 14.33 2.76 7.27
N ASP A 111 14.68 1.84 8.17
CA ASP A 111 16.03 1.26 8.30
C ASP A 111 16.32 0.17 7.25
N LEU A 112 15.37 -0.11 6.36
CA LEU A 112 15.52 -1.09 5.28
C LEU A 112 16.45 -0.56 4.18
N SER A 113 17.21 -1.47 3.56
CA SER A 113 18.00 -1.14 2.38
C SER A 113 17.11 -0.83 1.17
N ASP A 114 17.59 0.02 0.26
CA ASP A 114 16.83 0.43 -0.93
C ASP A 114 16.34 -0.74 -1.80
N PRO A 115 17.11 -1.82 -2.04
CA PRO A 115 16.61 -2.99 -2.77
C PRO A 115 15.39 -3.64 -2.10
N VAL A 116 15.39 -3.71 -0.76
CA VAL A 116 14.27 -4.28 0.01
C VAL A 116 13.07 -3.34 -0.04
N LYS A 117 13.27 -2.03 0.08
CA LYS A 117 12.21 -1.02 -0.05
C LYS A 117 11.56 -1.06 -1.44
N ALA A 118 12.37 -1.15 -2.50
CA ALA A 118 11.88 -1.26 -3.87
C ALA A 118 11.05 -2.53 -4.09
N ALA A 119 11.53 -3.67 -3.59
CA ALA A 119 10.79 -4.93 -3.68
C ALA A 119 9.45 -4.86 -2.93
N ALA A 120 9.45 -4.33 -1.70
CA ALA A 120 8.24 -4.16 -0.89
C ALA A 120 7.23 -3.23 -1.55
N LEU A 121 7.68 -2.09 -2.08
CA LEU A 121 6.81 -1.12 -2.76
C LEU A 121 6.23 -1.71 -4.06
N ARG A 122 7.03 -2.40 -4.87
CA ARG A 122 6.53 -3.10 -6.07
C ARG A 122 5.47 -4.14 -5.71
N ALA A 123 5.73 -4.96 -4.70
CA ALA A 123 4.80 -5.99 -4.27
C ALA A 123 3.46 -5.37 -3.81
N ALA A 124 3.52 -4.28 -3.04
CA ALA A 124 2.34 -3.56 -2.60
C ALA A 124 1.56 -2.93 -3.78
N ILE A 125 2.24 -2.34 -4.75
CA ILE A 125 1.63 -1.78 -5.97
C ILE A 125 0.92 -2.87 -6.79
N VAL A 126 1.56 -4.02 -7.00
CA VAL A 126 0.95 -5.15 -7.73
C VAL A 126 -0.25 -5.70 -6.98
N ALA A 127 -0.13 -5.84 -5.66
CA ALA A 127 -1.21 -6.36 -4.83
C ALA A 127 -2.42 -5.42 -4.78
N ASP A 128 -2.20 -4.10 -4.73
CA ASP A 128 -3.28 -3.11 -4.78
C ASP A 128 -3.98 -3.11 -6.14
N SER A 129 -3.20 -3.08 -7.23
CA SER A 129 -3.70 -3.03 -8.61
C SER A 129 -4.35 -4.32 -9.14
N SER A 130 -4.45 -5.37 -8.33
CA SER A 130 -4.90 -6.69 -8.76
C SER A 130 -6.38 -6.73 -9.17
N ASP A 131 -7.20 -5.87 -8.59
CA ASP A 131 -8.63 -5.73 -8.87
C ASP A 131 -8.94 -4.76 -10.03
N GLY A 132 -7.90 -4.19 -10.65
CA GLY A 132 -8.07 -3.19 -11.70
C GLY A 132 -8.22 -1.76 -11.19
N ALA A 133 -7.92 -1.47 -9.92
CA ALA A 133 -7.82 -0.12 -9.40
C ALA A 133 -6.55 0.06 -8.57
N ILE A 134 -6.00 1.27 -8.52
CA ILE A 134 -4.85 1.58 -7.66
C ILE A 134 -5.08 2.87 -6.88
N SER A 135 -4.68 2.90 -5.63
CA SER A 135 -4.78 4.08 -4.75
C SER A 135 -3.57 4.18 -3.83
N LEU A 136 -3.27 5.39 -3.35
CA LEU A 136 -2.15 5.57 -2.42
C LEU A 136 -2.39 4.80 -1.11
N LEU A 137 -3.58 4.95 -0.53
CA LEU A 137 -3.94 4.25 0.71
C LEU A 137 -3.86 2.73 0.56
N GLY A 138 -4.41 2.19 -0.53
CA GLY A 138 -4.42 0.75 -0.77
C GLY A 138 -3.01 0.17 -0.96
N VAL A 139 -2.11 0.90 -1.63
CA VAL A 139 -0.68 0.54 -1.70
C VAL A 139 -0.04 0.58 -0.31
N LEU A 140 -0.22 1.65 0.46
CA LEU A 140 0.39 1.77 1.79
C LEU A 140 -0.11 0.68 2.76
N GLN A 141 -1.41 0.36 2.73
CA GLN A 141 -1.99 -0.73 3.51
C GLN A 141 -1.41 -2.10 3.17
N ARG A 142 -1.03 -2.31 1.90
CA ARG A 142 -0.43 -3.56 1.43
C ARG A 142 1.08 -3.65 1.61
N LEU A 143 1.74 -2.57 2.05
CA LEU A 143 3.16 -2.66 2.41
C LEU A 143 3.37 -3.73 3.50
N PRO A 144 4.29 -4.69 3.29
CA PRO A 144 4.55 -5.77 4.23
C PRO A 144 5.32 -5.32 5.48
N VAL A 145 5.67 -4.04 5.56
CA VAL A 145 6.51 -3.43 6.60
C VAL A 145 5.89 -2.12 7.08
N ARG A 146 6.44 -1.56 8.16
CA ARG A 146 6.02 -0.26 8.70
C ARG A 146 6.24 0.87 7.69
N PHE A 147 5.30 1.81 7.65
CA PHE A 147 5.42 3.00 6.82
C PHE A 147 5.59 4.25 7.70
N GLU A 148 6.69 4.96 7.51
CA GLU A 148 6.93 6.26 8.17
C GLU A 148 7.12 7.34 7.11
N LEU A 149 6.41 8.46 7.29
CA LEU A 149 6.58 9.61 6.42
C LEU A 149 7.99 10.19 6.59
N ALA A 150 8.65 10.41 5.45
CA ALA A 150 9.89 11.16 5.42
C ALA A 150 9.59 12.65 5.70
N THR A 151 10.28 13.25 6.67
CA THR A 151 10.09 14.66 7.06
C THR A 151 11.38 15.48 7.02
N GLY A 152 12.44 14.96 6.40
CA GLY A 152 13.79 15.55 6.38
C GLY A 152 13.94 16.73 5.40
N ALA A 153 14.93 17.60 5.62
CA ALA A 153 15.20 18.79 4.79
C ALA A 153 15.82 18.49 3.40
N GLY A 154 16.09 17.22 3.09
CA GLY A 154 16.68 16.76 1.82
C GLY A 154 15.68 16.11 0.85
N LEU A 155 14.38 16.29 1.08
CA LEU A 155 13.35 15.96 0.11
C LEU A 155 13.44 16.96 -1.05
N SER A 156 14.42 16.76 -1.93
CA SER A 156 14.60 17.59 -3.11
C SER A 156 13.44 17.34 -4.07
N ALA A 157 12.95 18.43 -4.69
CA ALA A 157 11.96 18.37 -5.75
C ALA A 157 12.33 17.26 -6.75
N ALA A 158 11.34 16.48 -7.20
CA ALA A 158 11.52 15.45 -8.21
C ALA A 158 12.41 16.01 -9.34
N PRO A 159 13.64 15.49 -9.56
CA PRO A 159 14.69 16.25 -10.23
C PRO A 159 14.44 16.58 -11.71
N ASP A 160 13.33 16.11 -12.29
CA ASP A 160 13.13 16.14 -13.73
C ASP A 160 11.66 16.20 -14.17
N GLY A 161 10.71 16.48 -13.25
CA GLY A 161 9.29 16.59 -13.64
C GLY A 161 8.75 15.36 -14.36
N SER A 162 9.44 14.21 -14.27
CA SER A 162 9.16 12.97 -15.00
C SER A 162 7.89 12.26 -14.54
N CYS A 163 7.20 12.89 -13.59
CA CYS A 163 5.88 12.56 -13.08
C CYS A 163 4.95 13.79 -12.95
N GLY A 164 5.34 14.93 -13.50
CA GLY A 164 4.55 16.16 -13.52
C GLY A 164 4.19 16.72 -12.15
N CYS A 165 4.96 16.37 -11.10
CA CYS A 165 4.70 16.85 -9.75
C CYS A 165 4.72 18.40 -9.77
N PRO A 166 3.57 19.06 -9.54
CA PRO A 166 3.45 20.50 -9.78
C PRO A 166 4.23 21.28 -8.72
N PRO A 167 4.48 22.58 -8.96
CA PRO A 167 5.05 23.46 -7.94
C PRO A 167 4.35 23.26 -6.59
N GLY A 168 5.15 23.05 -5.54
CA GLY A 168 4.65 22.88 -4.18
C GLY A 168 4.39 21.45 -3.70
N CYS A 169 4.51 20.44 -4.56
CA CYS A 169 4.44 19.04 -4.12
C CYS A 169 5.76 18.55 -3.49
N GLY A 170 6.91 19.15 -3.85
CA GLY A 170 8.25 18.64 -3.52
C GLY A 170 8.62 18.73 -2.04
N GLY A 171 7.88 19.51 -1.24
CA GLY A 171 8.11 19.59 0.21
C GLY A 171 7.40 18.51 1.02
N SER A 172 6.43 17.80 0.42
CA SER A 172 5.55 16.85 1.10
C SER A 172 5.67 15.46 0.47
N ALA A 173 6.00 14.46 1.30
CA ALA A 173 6.01 13.06 0.93
C ALA A 173 4.61 12.60 0.51
N LEU A 174 3.55 13.03 1.19
CA LEU A 174 2.19 12.65 0.79
C LEU A 174 1.79 13.24 -0.55
N ALA A 175 2.15 14.51 -0.82
CA ALA A 175 1.89 15.12 -2.10
C ALA A 175 2.65 14.36 -3.20
N HIS A 176 3.94 14.10 -3.00
CA HIS A 176 4.77 13.35 -3.94
C HIS A 176 4.22 11.94 -4.23
N LEU A 177 3.94 11.17 -3.17
CA LEU A 177 3.42 9.80 -3.28
C LEU A 177 2.01 9.75 -3.89
N SER A 178 1.20 10.80 -3.75
CA SER A 178 -0.10 10.87 -4.44
C SER A 178 0.07 10.97 -5.96
N PHE A 179 1.09 11.69 -6.43
CA PHE A 179 1.43 11.75 -7.86
C PHE A 179 2.05 10.47 -8.38
N LEU A 180 2.81 9.73 -7.57
CA LEU A 180 3.31 8.41 -7.95
C LEU A 180 2.17 7.51 -8.47
N ILE A 181 1.03 7.48 -7.78
CA ILE A 181 -0.10 6.64 -8.19
C ILE A 181 -0.65 7.06 -9.56
N ALA A 182 -0.76 8.37 -9.81
CA ALA A 182 -1.15 8.90 -11.12
C ALA A 182 -0.14 8.49 -12.21
N CYS A 183 1.16 8.57 -11.93
CA CYS A 183 2.20 8.15 -12.86
C CYS A 183 2.23 6.66 -13.15
N LEU A 184 2.04 5.84 -12.11
CA LEU A 184 1.93 4.41 -12.24
C LEU A 184 0.75 4.07 -13.15
N GLN A 185 -0.38 4.76 -12.98
CA GLN A 185 -1.52 4.60 -13.88
C GLN A 185 -1.19 5.01 -15.31
N ALA A 186 -0.62 6.19 -15.52
CA ALA A 186 -0.23 6.65 -16.86
C ALA A 186 0.72 5.64 -17.53
N GLY A 187 1.80 5.24 -16.86
CA GLY A 187 2.77 4.27 -17.36
C GLY A 187 2.17 2.89 -17.66
N ALA A 188 1.23 2.43 -16.83
CA ALA A 188 0.53 1.16 -17.06
C ALA A 188 -0.50 1.22 -18.22
N THR A 189 -0.84 2.41 -18.70
CA THR A 189 -1.76 2.57 -19.85
C THR A 189 -1.07 2.76 -21.20
N VAL A 190 0.21 3.13 -21.22
CA VAL A 190 1.00 3.20 -22.45
C VAL A 190 1.26 1.78 -22.96
N ARG A 191 0.92 1.52 -24.23
CA ARG A 191 1.06 0.22 -24.88
C ARG A 191 2.45 0.05 -25.49
#